data_AF-A0AB37E8A7-F1
#
_entry.id   AF-A0AB37E8A7-F1
#
_cell.length_a   1.000
_cell.length_b   1.000
_cell.length_c   1.000
_cell.angle_alpha   90.00
_cell.angle_beta   90.00
_cell.angle_gamma   90.00
#
_symmetry.space_group_name_H-M   'P 1'
#
loop_
_entity.id
_entity.type
_entity.pdbx_description
1 polymer ?
#
loop_
_entity_poly.entity_id
_entity_poly.type
_entity_poly.pdbx_seq_one_letter_code
_entity_poly.pdbx_strand_id
1 'polypeptide(L)'
;MAQKPQRIIEVAVIDKVGPITAERLMAMSEAEWGLLRQRITDARRGRDHRSIAACLRCGGAVFIKARAFRQKRLPYFAHFKGAVAACPWFTGDTQDPDSLKAGQYHGHQESPAHRLICEQIAQLAKQDPSCTRVAVDTYLAPTAGGHGRYPDVLVTYTNGRTVAFEIQLSNTFQTEISDRSLHYRREGVGLIWVLLGHELQSGDLPQSFRDVILRHRDNAFVLDQAAIETSLAARRLMLTCFLRKSDGSFGDERQVAVNDLTFPETGWPYYEDRVTPSLLARGEAVRAPWKVALQARTDFSYSELTTPAFIAANSDLCARVPGLALWQHQNLDRWQFAHFIAVMFSTLRYAAGAFKNYASRQPNIQAMLNSKLSGHPLMPFAPVLQTVLARTSAGPLLEGTVGVHLRRALELGEGNLVLEAHAIWPAIHVLLPEVFDGALRLQLETLGALPAWAKSSTDHLAYSYE
;
A
#
# COMPACT_ATOMS: atom_id res chain seq x y z
N MET A 1 -33.65 14.52 22.53
CA MET A 1 -32.37 15.25 22.52
C MET A 1 -31.75 15.12 21.14
N ALA A 2 -31.60 16.21 20.39
CA ALA A 2 -30.93 16.18 19.09
C ALA A 2 -29.46 15.76 19.31
N GLN A 3 -29.07 14.63 18.72
CA GLN A 3 -27.70 14.13 18.78
C GLN A 3 -26.80 15.22 18.18
N LYS A 4 -25.97 15.88 19.00
CA LYS A 4 -24.96 16.82 18.50
C LYS A 4 -24.21 16.14 17.36
N PRO A 5 -24.03 16.78 16.20
CA PRO A 5 -23.31 16.17 15.09
C PRO A 5 -21.95 15.70 15.60
N GLN A 6 -21.70 14.40 15.46
CA GLN A 6 -20.45 13.79 15.89
C GLN A 6 -19.34 14.39 15.01
N ARG A 7 -18.52 15.27 15.58
CA ARG A 7 -17.43 15.93 14.85
C ARG A 7 -16.40 14.87 14.48
N ILE A 8 -16.12 14.71 13.19
CA ILE A 8 -15.08 13.81 12.69
C ILE A 8 -13.76 14.56 12.57
N ILE A 9 -12.64 13.82 12.54
CA ILE A 9 -11.36 14.36 12.14
C ILE A 9 -11.37 14.57 10.63
N GLU A 10 -11.39 15.84 10.21
CA GLU A 10 -11.52 16.20 8.79
C GLU A 10 -10.22 15.99 8.02
N VAL A 11 -9.05 16.12 8.66
CA VAL A 11 -7.75 15.93 8.00
C VAL A 11 -6.74 15.28 8.95
N ALA A 12 -6.08 14.22 8.48
CA ALA A 12 -4.91 13.64 9.13
C ALA A 12 -3.68 13.78 8.23
N VAL A 13 -2.53 14.10 8.82
CA VAL A 13 -1.23 14.06 8.14
C VAL A 13 -0.58 12.73 8.45
N ILE A 14 -0.24 11.97 7.42
CA ILE A 14 0.42 10.68 7.53
C ILE A 14 1.86 10.83 7.01
N ASP A 15 2.85 10.36 7.77
CA ASP A 15 4.27 10.40 7.41
C ASP A 15 4.50 9.72 6.05
N LYS A 16 5.35 10.33 5.22
CA LYS A 16 5.61 10.00 3.79
C LYS A 16 4.40 10.04 2.84
N VAL A 17 3.17 10.10 3.35
CA VAL A 17 1.93 10.16 2.56
C VAL A 17 1.44 11.59 2.36
N GLY A 18 1.57 12.44 3.39
CA GLY A 18 1.03 13.79 3.43
C GLY A 18 -0.41 13.85 3.98
N PRO A 19 -1.13 14.96 3.76
CA PRO A 19 -2.49 15.14 4.25
C PRO A 19 -3.51 14.25 3.52
N ILE A 20 -4.39 13.63 4.29
CA ILE A 20 -5.57 12.89 3.82
C ILE A 20 -6.80 13.49 4.47
N THR A 21 -7.71 14.03 3.65
CA THR A 21 -9.00 14.52 4.11
C THR A 21 -9.95 13.36 4.40
N ALA A 22 -10.97 13.58 5.23
CA ALA A 22 -12.02 12.60 5.50
C ALA A 22 -12.77 12.22 4.22
N GLU A 23 -13.02 13.19 3.33
CA GLU A 23 -13.61 12.94 2.00
C GLU A 23 -12.73 12.02 1.17
N ARG A 24 -11.42 12.31 1.07
CA ARG A 24 -10.47 11.46 0.35
C ARG A 24 -10.40 10.07 0.96
N LEU A 25 -10.36 9.94 2.29
CA LEU A 25 -10.38 8.66 2.98
C LEU A 25 -11.65 7.85 2.66
N MET A 26 -12.82 8.50 2.63
CA MET A 26 -14.09 7.84 2.28
C MET A 26 -14.16 7.44 0.80
N ALA A 27 -13.47 8.17 -0.09
CA ALA A 27 -13.39 7.85 -1.51
C ALA A 27 -12.41 6.72 -1.85
N MET A 28 -11.51 6.36 -0.92
CA MET A 28 -10.59 5.23 -1.10
C MET A 28 -11.35 3.90 -1.16
N SER A 29 -10.86 2.98 -1.97
CA SER A 29 -11.28 1.58 -1.94
C SER A 29 -10.92 0.92 -0.61
N GLU A 30 -11.58 -0.19 -0.29
CA GLU A 30 -11.33 -0.93 0.96
C GLU A 30 -9.88 -1.39 1.11
N ALA A 31 -9.27 -1.87 0.03
CA ALA A 31 -7.87 -2.26 0.04
C ALA A 31 -6.96 -1.06 0.38
N GLU A 32 -7.24 0.11 -0.19
CA GLU A 32 -6.39 1.29 0.00
C GLU A 32 -6.41 1.81 1.44
N TRP A 33 -7.60 2.08 1.99
CA TRP A 33 -7.67 2.55 3.36
C TRP A 33 -7.36 1.45 4.37
N GLY A 34 -7.63 0.18 4.03
CA GLY A 34 -7.27 -0.99 4.85
C GLY A 34 -5.76 -1.12 5.02
N LEU A 35 -4.98 -0.95 3.95
CA LEU A 35 -3.51 -0.96 4.02
C LEU A 35 -2.99 0.23 4.83
N LEU A 36 -3.54 1.43 4.65
CA LEU A 36 -3.18 2.59 5.47
C LEU A 36 -3.50 2.35 6.95
N ARG A 37 -4.69 1.81 7.25
CA ARG A 37 -5.13 1.44 8.60
C ARG A 37 -4.14 0.46 9.24
N GLN A 38 -3.72 -0.57 8.51
CA GLN A 38 -2.72 -1.54 9.00
C GLN A 38 -1.38 -0.88 9.26
N ARG A 39 -0.90 -0.04 8.34
CA ARG A 39 0.40 0.60 8.46
C ARG A 39 0.49 1.57 9.63
N ILE A 40 -0.56 2.34 9.88
CA ILE A 40 -0.64 3.24 11.05
C ILE A 40 -0.58 2.45 12.35
N THR A 41 -1.34 1.34 12.43
CA THR A 41 -1.37 0.48 13.61
C THR A 41 -0.03 -0.24 13.81
N ASP A 42 0.57 -0.79 12.76
CA ASP A 42 1.89 -1.45 12.80
C ASP A 42 2.98 -0.48 13.28
N ALA A 43 3.01 0.74 12.76
CA ALA A 43 3.99 1.74 13.20
C ALA A 43 3.84 2.08 14.68
N ARG A 44 2.60 2.22 15.16
CA ARG A 44 2.30 2.51 16.56
C ARG A 44 2.63 1.35 17.50
N ARG A 45 2.56 0.10 17.03
CA ARG A 45 2.91 -1.11 17.80
C ARG A 45 4.37 -1.56 17.61
N GLY A 46 5.11 -0.92 16.71
CA GLY A 46 6.54 -1.15 16.51
C GLY A 46 7.40 -0.66 17.68
N ARG A 47 8.71 -0.92 17.61
CA ARG A 47 9.68 -0.63 18.68
C ARG A 47 9.61 0.81 19.19
N ASP A 48 9.53 1.78 18.29
CA ASP A 48 9.56 3.20 18.65
C ASP A 48 8.21 3.74 19.14
N HIS A 49 7.15 2.93 19.09
CA HIS A 49 5.77 3.32 19.39
C HIS A 49 5.33 4.61 18.67
N ARG A 50 5.99 4.95 17.56
CA ARG A 50 5.81 6.20 16.84
C ARG A 50 4.52 6.12 16.03
N SER A 51 3.59 7.03 16.28
CA SER A 51 2.47 7.21 15.37
C SER A 51 2.99 7.89 14.11
N ILE A 52 2.72 7.29 12.96
CA ILE A 52 2.97 7.93 11.66
C ILE A 52 1.79 8.78 11.20
N ALA A 53 0.69 8.82 11.95
CA ALA A 53 -0.48 9.61 11.60
C ALA A 53 -0.85 10.55 12.73
N ALA A 54 -1.06 11.82 12.40
CA ALA A 54 -1.43 12.88 13.34
C ALA A 54 -2.62 13.68 12.82
N CYS A 55 -3.50 14.10 13.72
CA CYS A 55 -4.56 15.05 13.42
C CYS A 55 -3.95 16.40 13.02
N LEU A 56 -4.37 16.96 11.87
CA LEU A 56 -3.82 18.25 11.40
C LEU A 56 -4.06 19.40 12.39
N ARG A 57 -5.14 19.33 13.20
CA ARG A 57 -5.55 20.44 14.08
C ARG A 57 -4.88 20.45 15.44
N CYS A 58 -4.63 19.29 16.03
CA CYS A 58 -4.08 19.21 17.38
C CYS A 58 -2.73 18.47 17.44
N GLY A 59 -2.26 17.90 16.32
CA GLY A 59 -1.04 17.07 16.28
C GLY A 59 -1.17 15.72 16.99
N GLY A 60 -2.30 15.43 17.64
CA GLY A 60 -2.52 14.18 18.36
C GLY A 60 -2.52 12.97 17.42
N ALA A 61 -1.98 11.84 17.90
CA ALA A 61 -1.92 10.61 17.13
C ALA A 61 -3.32 10.11 16.73
N VAL A 62 -3.48 9.67 15.48
CA VAL A 62 -4.76 9.16 14.94
C VAL A 62 -4.60 7.80 14.28
N PHE A 63 -5.70 7.08 14.17
CA PHE A 63 -5.83 5.85 13.39
C PHE A 63 -7.14 5.86 12.61
N ILE A 64 -7.28 4.93 11.68
CA ILE A 64 -8.52 4.75 10.92
C ILE A 64 -9.39 3.75 11.68
N LYS A 65 -10.69 4.03 11.79
CA LYS A 65 -11.77 3.10 12.20
C LYS A 65 -12.67 2.82 11.00
N ALA A 66 -13.38 1.70 11.04
CA ALA A 66 -14.40 1.38 10.05
C ALA A 66 -15.76 1.23 10.74
N ARG A 67 -16.81 1.79 10.14
CA ARG A 67 -18.20 1.63 10.59
C ARG A 67 -19.01 0.94 9.50
N ALA A 68 -19.85 -0.02 9.88
CA ALA A 68 -20.83 -0.59 8.97
C ALA A 68 -21.91 0.44 8.60
N PHE A 69 -22.13 0.65 7.31
CA PHE A 69 -23.19 1.49 6.78
C PHE A 69 -23.66 0.97 5.41
N ARG A 70 -24.96 0.67 5.27
CA ARG A 70 -25.58 0.19 4.02
C ARG A 70 -24.74 -0.88 3.30
N GLN A 71 -24.42 -1.98 4.01
CA GLN A 71 -23.60 -3.11 3.54
C GLN A 71 -22.14 -2.78 3.18
N LYS A 72 -21.69 -1.54 3.37
CA LYS A 72 -20.28 -1.12 3.19
C LYS A 72 -19.62 -0.84 4.53
N ARG A 73 -18.29 -0.85 4.54
CA ARG A 73 -17.47 -0.35 5.65
C ARG A 73 -16.96 1.03 5.29
N LEU A 74 -17.42 2.04 6.03
CA LEU A 74 -16.99 3.43 5.83
C LEU A 74 -15.81 3.74 6.77
N PRO A 75 -14.64 4.13 6.24
CA PRO A 75 -13.50 4.52 7.04
C PRO A 75 -13.66 5.93 7.61
N TYR A 76 -13.14 6.17 8.81
CA TYR A 76 -13.03 7.49 9.40
C TYR A 76 -11.83 7.57 10.35
N PHE A 77 -11.25 8.75 10.51
CA PHE A 77 -10.17 8.97 11.45
C PHE A 77 -10.70 9.07 12.89
N ALA A 78 -9.95 8.50 13.83
CA ALA A 78 -10.18 8.60 15.26
C ALA A 78 -8.85 8.87 15.98
N HIS A 79 -8.90 9.63 17.07
CA HIS A 79 -7.73 9.83 17.92
C HIS A 79 -7.41 8.55 18.70
N PHE A 80 -6.13 8.28 18.90
CA PHE A 80 -5.71 7.31 19.93
C PHE A 80 -6.05 7.83 21.33
N LYS A 81 -6.09 6.91 22.31
CA LYS A 81 -6.26 7.25 23.73
C LYS A 81 -5.18 8.23 24.18
N GLY A 82 -5.58 9.21 25.01
CA GLY A 82 -4.69 10.26 25.51
C GLY A 82 -4.57 11.49 24.61
N ALA A 83 -5.42 11.60 23.57
CA ALA A 83 -5.48 12.81 22.77
C ALA A 83 -6.15 13.98 23.51
N VAL A 84 -5.79 15.20 23.12
CA VAL A 84 -6.26 16.42 23.75
C VAL A 84 -7.76 16.60 23.49
N ALA A 85 -8.57 16.52 24.55
CA ALA A 85 -10.03 16.65 24.50
C ALA A 85 -10.51 18.02 23.99
N ALA A 86 -9.67 19.06 24.10
CA ALA A 86 -9.95 20.40 23.55
C ALA A 86 -9.87 20.45 22.01
N CYS A 87 -9.42 19.37 21.34
CA CYS A 87 -9.41 19.33 19.89
C CYS A 87 -10.83 19.51 19.33
N PRO A 88 -11.05 20.44 18.39
CA PRO A 88 -12.38 20.70 17.84
C PRO A 88 -12.95 19.49 17.09
N TRP A 89 -12.08 18.57 16.64
CA TRP A 89 -12.43 17.31 15.98
C TRP A 89 -12.36 16.09 16.91
N PHE A 90 -12.38 16.30 18.23
CA PHE A 90 -12.35 15.21 19.19
C PHE A 90 -13.66 14.41 19.15
N THR A 91 -13.55 13.11 18.90
CA THR A 91 -14.68 12.18 18.75
C THR A 91 -15.04 11.45 20.06
N GLY A 92 -14.43 11.82 21.18
CA GLY A 92 -14.50 11.10 22.45
C GLY A 92 -13.30 10.16 22.66
N ASP A 93 -13.12 9.71 23.90
CA ASP A 93 -12.06 8.78 24.26
C ASP A 93 -12.27 7.43 23.58
N THR A 94 -11.19 6.92 22.98
CA THR A 94 -11.15 5.52 22.56
C THR A 94 -10.77 4.66 23.74
N GLN A 95 -11.55 3.60 23.97
CA GLN A 95 -11.20 2.59 24.96
C GLN A 95 -9.86 1.95 24.62
N ASP A 96 -9.10 1.64 25.65
CA ASP A 96 -7.83 0.96 25.53
C ASP A 96 -8.05 -0.47 25.01
N PRO A 97 -7.40 -0.89 23.90
CA PRO A 97 -7.57 -2.22 23.34
C PRO A 97 -7.29 -3.34 24.35
N ASP A 98 -6.31 -3.17 25.25
CA ASP A 98 -5.97 -4.21 26.22
C ASP A 98 -7.05 -4.34 27.31
N SER A 99 -7.63 -3.22 27.74
CA SER A 99 -8.82 -3.19 28.59
C SER A 99 -10.06 -3.83 27.91
N LEU A 100 -10.23 -3.59 26.60
CA LEU A 100 -11.30 -4.21 25.81
C LEU A 100 -11.09 -5.71 25.60
N LYS A 101 -9.85 -6.17 25.42
CA LYS A 101 -9.51 -7.60 25.37
C LYS A 101 -9.88 -8.30 26.66
N ALA A 102 -9.47 -7.74 27.81
CA ALA A 102 -9.80 -8.29 29.12
C ALA A 102 -11.32 -8.44 29.32
N GLY A 103 -12.09 -7.46 28.81
CA GLY A 103 -13.55 -7.53 28.77
C GLY A 103 -14.08 -8.58 27.78
N GLN A 104 -13.65 -8.56 26.52
CA GLN A 104 -14.17 -9.45 25.46
C GLN A 104 -13.97 -10.93 25.78
N TYR A 105 -12.83 -11.28 26.38
CA TYR A 105 -12.52 -12.66 26.71
C TYR A 105 -13.06 -13.08 28.08
N HIS A 106 -13.54 -12.19 28.97
CA HIS A 106 -14.17 -12.52 30.27
C HIS A 106 -13.45 -13.64 31.08
N GLY A 107 -12.15 -13.86 30.90
CA GLY A 107 -11.43 -15.00 31.49
C GLY A 107 -11.78 -16.39 30.92
N HIS A 108 -12.52 -16.46 29.82
CA HIS A 108 -12.86 -17.71 29.14
C HIS A 108 -11.62 -18.35 28.51
N GLN A 109 -11.41 -19.61 28.92
CA GLN A 109 -10.55 -20.59 28.28
C GLN A 109 -10.82 -20.68 26.77
N GLU A 110 -9.75 -20.93 26.02
CA GLU A 110 -9.73 -21.42 24.65
C GLU A 110 -10.95 -22.31 24.33
N SER A 111 -11.68 -22.01 23.24
CA SER A 111 -12.86 -22.79 22.87
C SER A 111 -12.46 -24.21 22.40
N PRO A 112 -13.31 -25.23 22.62
CA PRO A 112 -13.05 -26.58 22.13
C PRO A 112 -12.80 -26.64 20.61
N ALA A 113 -13.48 -25.76 19.85
CA ALA A 113 -13.29 -25.65 18.41
C ALA A 113 -11.88 -25.13 18.04
N HIS A 114 -11.35 -24.16 18.79
CA HIS A 114 -10.00 -23.64 18.58
C HIS A 114 -8.97 -24.74 18.79
N ARG A 115 -9.08 -25.44 19.92
CA ARG A 115 -8.19 -26.55 20.26
C ARG A 115 -8.23 -27.66 19.21
N LEU A 116 -9.42 -28.04 18.77
CA LEU A 116 -9.61 -29.06 17.73
C LEU A 116 -8.89 -28.69 16.43
N ILE A 117 -9.02 -27.44 15.97
CA ILE A 117 -8.34 -26.99 14.76
C ILE A 117 -6.82 -26.98 14.95
N CYS A 118 -6.33 -26.53 16.11
CA CYS A 118 -4.90 -26.57 16.42
C CYS A 118 -4.34 -28.00 16.36
N GLU A 119 -5.04 -28.94 17.00
CA GLU A 119 -4.69 -30.36 17.00
C GLU A 119 -4.73 -30.95 15.58
N GLN A 120 -5.75 -30.61 14.78
CA GLN A 120 -5.87 -31.06 13.39
C GLN A 120 -4.73 -30.53 12.52
N ILE A 121 -4.42 -29.22 12.56
CA ILE A 121 -3.28 -28.64 11.84
C ILE A 121 -1.99 -29.37 12.24
N ALA A 122 -1.78 -29.57 13.55
CA ALA A 122 -0.59 -30.24 14.05
C ALA A 122 -0.48 -31.70 13.57
N GLN A 123 -1.58 -32.46 13.58
CA GLN A 123 -1.62 -33.84 13.12
C GLN A 123 -1.38 -33.96 11.62
N LEU A 124 -2.04 -33.11 10.81
CA LEU A 124 -1.90 -33.11 9.35
C LEU A 124 -0.49 -32.67 8.93
N ALA A 125 0.09 -31.67 9.61
CA ALA A 125 1.45 -31.23 9.36
C ALA A 125 2.49 -32.32 9.65
N LYS A 126 2.30 -33.14 10.71
CA LYS A 126 3.20 -34.27 11.03
C LYS A 126 3.21 -35.38 9.99
N GLN A 127 2.20 -35.46 9.13
CA GLN A 127 2.17 -36.46 8.05
C GLN A 127 3.13 -36.12 6.91
N ASP A 128 3.50 -34.85 6.78
CA ASP A 128 4.44 -34.38 5.75
C ASP A 128 5.86 -34.87 6.08
N PRO A 129 6.52 -35.66 5.21
CA PRO A 129 7.90 -36.12 5.44
C PRO A 129 8.93 -34.99 5.57
N SER A 130 8.61 -33.79 5.06
CA SER A 130 9.44 -32.60 5.22
C SER A 130 9.23 -31.88 6.56
N CYS A 131 8.24 -32.27 7.35
CA CYS A 131 8.00 -31.72 8.68
C CYS A 131 9.00 -32.29 9.69
N THR A 132 9.77 -31.40 10.32
CA THR A 132 10.81 -31.77 11.30
C THR A 132 10.37 -31.54 12.73
N ARG A 133 9.51 -30.53 12.97
CA ARG A 133 9.00 -30.19 14.29
C ARG A 133 7.62 -29.59 14.17
N VAL A 134 6.73 -29.99 15.08
CA VAL A 134 5.44 -29.35 15.32
C VAL A 134 5.32 -29.05 16.81
N ALA A 135 4.92 -27.85 17.15
CA ALA A 135 4.65 -27.41 18.51
C ALA A 135 3.28 -26.73 18.56
N VAL A 136 2.47 -27.02 19.58
CA VAL A 136 1.16 -26.39 19.80
C VAL A 136 1.28 -25.58 21.09
N ASP A 137 0.76 -24.35 21.07
CA ASP A 137 0.75 -23.43 22.22
C ASP A 137 2.12 -23.34 22.95
N THR A 138 3.19 -23.25 22.16
CA THR A 138 4.56 -23.26 22.69
C THR A 138 5.18 -21.89 22.58
N TYR A 139 5.70 -21.38 23.70
CA TYR A 139 6.30 -20.05 23.75
C TYR A 139 7.46 -19.89 22.76
N LEU A 140 7.29 -18.95 21.83
CA LEU A 140 8.34 -18.45 20.96
C LEU A 140 8.99 -17.25 21.63
N ALA A 141 10.16 -17.47 22.22
CA ALA A 141 10.95 -16.43 22.83
C ALA A 141 11.47 -15.44 21.76
N PRO A 142 11.54 -14.13 22.06
CA PRO A 142 12.02 -13.15 21.12
C PRO A 142 13.55 -13.18 21.04
N THR A 143 14.12 -13.09 19.84
CA THR A 143 15.57 -13.01 19.60
C THR A 143 16.19 -11.67 20.04
N ALA A 144 15.37 -10.62 20.12
CA ALA A 144 15.75 -9.31 20.65
C ALA A 144 14.63 -8.77 21.56
N GLY A 145 15.02 -8.06 22.62
CA GLY A 145 14.20 -7.70 23.79
C GLY A 145 12.70 -7.39 23.55
N GLY A 146 11.88 -7.73 24.55
CA GLY A 146 10.43 -7.63 24.51
C GLY A 146 9.78 -8.91 25.03
N HIS A 147 8.47 -9.07 24.80
CA HIS A 147 7.75 -10.30 25.11
C HIS A 147 7.66 -11.20 23.86
N GLY A 148 7.78 -12.51 24.07
CA GLY A 148 7.51 -13.51 23.05
C GLY A 148 6.03 -13.72 22.82
N ARG A 149 5.68 -14.68 21.96
CA ARG A 149 4.29 -15.05 21.69
C ARG A 149 4.10 -16.56 21.74
N TYR A 150 2.87 -16.96 21.98
CA TYR A 150 2.42 -18.35 21.87
C TYR A 150 1.70 -18.48 20.53
N PRO A 151 2.37 -18.97 19.46
CA PRO A 151 1.69 -19.41 18.26
C PRO A 151 0.76 -20.55 18.59
N ASP A 152 -0.43 -20.55 17.99
CA ASP A 152 -1.40 -21.63 18.21
C ASP A 152 -0.82 -22.95 17.70
N VAL A 153 -0.22 -22.95 16.49
CA VAL A 153 0.60 -24.06 15.99
C VAL A 153 1.84 -23.51 15.30
N LEU A 154 3.01 -24.09 15.61
CA LEU A 154 4.29 -23.79 14.99
C LEU A 154 4.82 -25.03 14.28
N VAL A 155 5.16 -24.90 13.00
CA VAL A 155 5.67 -26.01 12.18
C VAL A 155 7.01 -25.62 11.57
N THR A 156 8.02 -26.49 11.68
CA THR A 156 9.34 -26.33 11.07
C THR A 156 9.58 -27.41 10.03
N TYR A 157 10.08 -27.02 8.86
CA TYR A 157 10.33 -27.89 7.73
C TYR A 157 11.84 -28.13 7.50
N THR A 158 12.19 -29.19 6.77
CA THR A 158 13.58 -29.59 6.47
C THR A 158 14.37 -28.52 5.72
N ASN A 159 13.70 -27.62 5.01
CA ASN A 159 14.32 -26.47 4.33
C ASN A 159 14.65 -25.30 5.29
N GLY A 160 14.48 -25.49 6.61
CA GLY A 160 14.71 -24.47 7.65
C GLY A 160 13.55 -23.50 7.84
N ARG A 161 12.50 -23.55 7.01
CA ARG A 161 11.35 -22.66 7.15
C ARG A 161 10.55 -23.01 8.40
N THR A 162 10.21 -22.00 9.17
CA THR A 162 9.28 -22.10 10.30
C THR A 162 8.04 -21.27 10.03
N VAL A 163 6.86 -21.86 10.25
CA VAL A 163 5.56 -21.24 9.99
C VAL A 163 4.68 -21.34 11.23
N ALA A 164 4.21 -20.20 11.72
CA ALA A 164 3.17 -20.08 12.72
C ALA A 164 1.79 -20.05 12.05
N PHE A 165 0.87 -20.84 12.57
CA PHE A 165 -0.54 -20.82 12.24
C PHE A 165 -1.31 -20.16 13.38
N GLU A 166 -2.15 -19.20 13.06
CA GLU A 166 -3.00 -18.46 13.99
C GLU A 166 -4.46 -18.69 13.62
N ILE A 167 -5.26 -19.22 14.55
CA ILE A 167 -6.64 -19.61 14.29
C ILE A 167 -7.56 -18.46 14.71
N GLN A 168 -8.31 -17.94 13.75
CA GLN A 168 -9.19 -16.80 13.95
C GLN A 168 -10.66 -17.23 13.87
N LEU A 169 -11.24 -17.54 15.04
CA LEU A 169 -12.65 -17.97 15.16
C LEU A 169 -13.64 -16.84 15.42
N SER A 170 -13.17 -15.70 15.90
CA SER A 170 -14.03 -14.60 16.33
C SER A 170 -13.33 -13.26 16.15
N ASN A 171 -14.08 -12.16 16.15
CA ASN A 171 -13.52 -10.83 15.92
C ASN A 171 -12.38 -10.52 16.91
N THR A 172 -11.18 -10.22 16.42
CA THR A 172 -10.05 -9.79 17.26
C THR A 172 -9.74 -8.30 17.04
N PHE A 173 -8.90 -7.73 17.90
CA PHE A 173 -8.46 -6.35 17.74
C PHE A 173 -7.34 -6.27 16.69
N GLN A 174 -7.38 -5.24 15.86
CA GLN A 174 -6.32 -4.98 14.89
C GLN A 174 -4.93 -4.87 15.55
N THR A 175 -4.85 -4.39 16.80
CA THR A 175 -3.61 -4.34 17.56
C THR A 175 -3.04 -5.73 17.85
N GLU A 176 -3.87 -6.74 18.08
CA GLU A 176 -3.42 -8.13 18.27
C GLU A 176 -2.87 -8.71 16.96
N ILE A 177 -3.59 -8.50 15.86
CA ILE A 177 -3.13 -8.89 14.52
C ILE A 177 -1.75 -8.26 14.26
N SER A 178 -1.62 -6.96 14.53
CA SER A 178 -0.39 -6.19 14.31
C SER A 178 0.77 -6.68 15.18
N ASP A 179 0.52 -6.94 16.46
CA ASP A 179 1.55 -7.45 17.38
C ASP A 179 2.09 -8.80 16.96
N ARG A 180 1.21 -9.76 16.62
CA ARG A 180 1.60 -11.07 16.09
C ARG A 180 2.35 -10.91 14.76
N SER A 181 1.89 -10.01 13.89
CA SER A 181 2.58 -9.67 12.63
C SER A 181 4.04 -9.26 12.86
N LEU A 182 4.26 -8.34 13.80
CA LEU A 182 5.55 -7.73 14.05
C LEU A 182 6.50 -8.68 14.76
N HIS A 183 5.97 -9.49 15.69
CA HIS A 183 6.74 -10.52 16.38
C HIS A 183 7.27 -11.56 15.39
N TYR A 184 6.39 -12.28 14.68
CA TYR A 184 6.84 -13.37 13.81
C TYR A 184 7.73 -12.90 12.66
N ARG A 185 7.46 -11.73 12.09
CA ARG A 185 8.35 -11.12 11.08
C ARG A 185 9.76 -10.90 11.63
N ARG A 186 9.89 -10.39 12.85
CA ARG A 186 11.19 -10.16 13.49
C ARG A 186 11.92 -11.48 13.75
N GLU A 187 11.19 -12.52 14.13
CA GLU A 187 11.77 -13.84 14.38
C GLU A 187 12.02 -14.67 13.09
N GLY A 188 11.77 -14.09 11.89
CA GLY A 188 11.91 -14.82 10.62
C GLY A 188 10.90 -15.96 10.43
N VAL A 189 9.80 -15.93 11.19
CA VAL A 189 8.74 -16.94 11.15
C VAL A 189 7.64 -16.49 10.18
N GLY A 190 7.32 -17.34 9.21
CA GLY A 190 6.16 -17.13 8.35
C GLY A 190 4.86 -17.23 9.17
N LEU A 191 3.87 -16.40 8.87
CA LEU A 191 2.62 -16.38 9.62
C LEU A 191 1.45 -16.66 8.68
N ILE A 192 0.64 -17.68 8.94
CA ILE A 192 -0.58 -18.00 8.20
C ILE A 192 -1.77 -17.91 9.16
N TRP A 193 -2.73 -17.04 8.87
CA TRP A 193 -3.99 -17.03 9.59
C TRP A 193 -4.98 -18.01 8.96
N VAL A 194 -5.61 -18.83 9.80
CA VAL A 194 -6.62 -19.82 9.42
C VAL A 194 -7.98 -19.38 9.94
N LEU A 195 -8.96 -19.26 9.04
CA LEU A 195 -10.33 -18.83 9.31
C LEU A 195 -11.27 -20.06 9.40
N LEU A 196 -12.46 -19.89 9.99
CA LEU A 196 -13.49 -20.94 10.03
C LEU A 196 -14.26 -21.12 8.71
N GLY A 197 -14.18 -20.16 7.79
CA GLY A 197 -14.80 -20.22 6.46
C GLY A 197 -16.26 -19.79 6.40
N HIS A 198 -17.05 -19.98 7.45
CA HIS A 198 -18.47 -19.57 7.47
C HIS A 198 -18.65 -18.05 7.30
N GLU A 199 -17.70 -17.25 7.78
CA GLU A 199 -17.71 -15.80 7.64
C GLU A 199 -17.51 -15.34 6.19
N LEU A 200 -16.91 -16.19 5.34
CA LEU A 200 -16.70 -15.91 3.93
C LEU A 200 -18.01 -16.04 3.13
N GLN A 201 -18.95 -16.83 3.63
CA GLN A 201 -20.25 -17.09 3.01
C GLN A 201 -21.33 -16.08 3.40
N SER A 202 -21.17 -15.39 4.54
CA SER A 202 -22.21 -14.50 5.10
C SER A 202 -22.33 -13.14 4.41
N GLY A 203 -21.37 -12.76 3.56
CA GLY A 203 -21.33 -11.49 2.84
C GLY A 203 -21.00 -10.26 3.71
N ASP A 204 -21.14 -10.31 5.03
CA ASP A 204 -20.77 -9.25 5.97
C ASP A 204 -19.54 -9.61 6.81
N LEU A 205 -18.38 -9.66 6.15
CA LEU A 205 -17.13 -10.01 6.82
C LEU A 205 -16.77 -8.97 7.90
N PRO A 206 -16.47 -9.37 9.16
CA PRO A 206 -16.00 -8.46 10.19
C PRO A 206 -14.68 -7.77 9.81
N GLN A 207 -14.41 -6.59 10.38
CA GLN A 207 -13.23 -5.80 9.99
C GLN A 207 -11.90 -6.53 10.28
N SER A 208 -11.80 -7.27 11.38
CA SER A 208 -10.57 -8.01 11.70
C SER A 208 -10.23 -9.09 10.68
N PHE A 209 -11.26 -9.78 10.15
CA PHE A 209 -11.09 -10.77 9.09
C PHE A 209 -10.64 -10.11 7.78
N ARG A 210 -11.22 -8.95 7.43
CA ARG A 210 -10.75 -8.13 6.30
C ARG A 210 -9.28 -7.71 6.49
N ASP A 211 -8.91 -7.31 7.70
CA ASP A 211 -7.54 -6.92 8.04
C ASP A 211 -6.56 -8.11 7.87
N VAL A 212 -6.95 -9.33 8.28
CA VAL A 212 -6.14 -10.55 8.08
C VAL A 212 -6.00 -10.90 6.59
N ILE A 213 -7.11 -10.96 5.87
CA ILE A 213 -7.14 -11.36 4.44
C ILE A 213 -6.33 -10.40 3.58
N LEU A 214 -6.44 -9.10 3.84
CA LEU A 214 -5.67 -8.08 3.11
C LEU A 214 -4.16 -8.23 3.33
N ARG A 215 -3.70 -8.62 4.52
CA ARG A 215 -2.27 -8.88 4.78
C ARG A 215 -1.75 -10.11 4.02
N HIS A 216 -2.63 -11.08 3.76
CA HIS A 216 -2.38 -12.21 2.87
C HIS A 216 -2.65 -11.88 1.40
N ARG A 217 -2.57 -10.61 0.99
CA ARG A 217 -2.81 -10.15 -0.39
C ARG A 217 -4.14 -10.65 -0.95
N ASP A 218 -5.19 -10.55 -0.14
CA ASP A 218 -6.56 -10.95 -0.49
C ASP A 218 -6.75 -12.48 -0.66
N ASN A 219 -5.93 -13.29 0.02
CA ASN A 219 -6.10 -14.74 0.18
C ASN A 219 -6.67 -15.03 1.57
N ALA A 220 -7.70 -15.89 1.63
CA ALA A 220 -8.30 -16.35 2.86
C ALA A 220 -8.07 -17.87 3.01
N PHE A 221 -7.29 -18.27 4.01
CA PHE A 221 -7.00 -19.68 4.26
C PHE A 221 -7.97 -20.27 5.29
N VAL A 222 -8.50 -21.45 4.99
CA VAL A 222 -9.50 -22.16 5.79
C VAL A 222 -9.08 -23.62 5.91
N LEU A 223 -9.26 -24.20 7.10
CA LEU A 223 -9.19 -25.65 7.29
C LEU A 223 -10.62 -26.19 7.38
N ASP A 224 -11.22 -26.44 6.22
CA ASP A 224 -12.54 -27.07 6.12
C ASP A 224 -12.42 -28.58 5.91
N GLN A 225 -13.56 -29.26 5.77
CA GLN A 225 -13.61 -30.70 5.56
C GLN A 225 -12.87 -31.15 4.28
N ALA A 226 -12.97 -30.38 3.19
CA ALA A 226 -12.31 -30.69 1.94
C ALA A 226 -10.78 -30.56 2.07
N ALA A 227 -10.30 -29.56 2.80
CA ALA A 227 -8.89 -29.38 3.13
C ALA A 227 -8.35 -30.52 3.99
N ILE A 228 -9.12 -30.99 4.98
CA ILE A 228 -8.74 -32.13 5.82
C ILE A 228 -8.63 -33.42 4.98
N GLU A 229 -9.63 -33.72 4.17
CA GLU A 229 -9.63 -34.90 3.29
C GLU A 229 -8.47 -34.87 2.30
N THR A 230 -8.25 -33.70 1.68
CA THR A 230 -7.13 -33.48 0.75
C THR A 230 -5.79 -33.61 1.46
N SER A 231 -5.67 -33.15 2.71
CA SER A 231 -4.46 -33.29 3.53
C SER A 231 -4.14 -34.75 3.84
N LEU A 232 -5.15 -35.53 4.22
CA LEU A 232 -4.99 -36.97 4.50
C LEU A 232 -4.56 -37.74 3.25
N ALA A 233 -5.18 -37.43 2.10
CA ALA A 233 -4.83 -38.05 0.83
C ALA A 233 -3.41 -37.66 0.36
N ALA A 234 -3.03 -36.39 0.52
CA ALA A 234 -1.73 -35.87 0.12
C ALA A 234 -0.60 -36.16 1.13
N ARG A 235 -0.95 -36.64 2.34
CA ARG A 235 -0.04 -36.80 3.49
C ARG A 235 0.78 -35.55 3.80
N ARG A 236 0.13 -34.40 3.80
CA ARG A 236 0.69 -33.10 4.18
C ARG A 236 -0.43 -32.12 4.48
N LEU A 237 -0.14 -31.06 5.22
CA LEU A 237 -1.12 -30.01 5.50
C LEU A 237 -1.51 -29.27 4.21
N MET A 238 -2.80 -29.34 3.89
CA MET A 238 -3.47 -28.60 2.82
C MET A 238 -4.51 -27.67 3.46
N LEU A 239 -4.69 -26.49 2.86
CA LEU A 239 -5.70 -25.51 3.24
C LEU A 239 -6.56 -25.18 2.03
N THR A 240 -7.83 -24.90 2.26
CA THR A 240 -8.69 -24.28 1.25
C THR A 240 -8.35 -22.78 1.23
N CYS A 241 -7.92 -22.28 0.07
CA CYS A 241 -7.62 -20.88 -0.17
C CYS A 241 -8.73 -20.26 -1.01
N PHE A 242 -9.47 -19.32 -0.43
CA PHE A 242 -10.43 -18.48 -1.14
C PHE A 242 -9.75 -17.19 -1.61
N LEU A 243 -9.91 -16.88 -2.90
CA LEU A 243 -9.37 -15.66 -3.49
C LEU A 243 -10.41 -14.55 -3.48
N ARG A 244 -10.10 -13.44 -2.81
CA ARG A 244 -11.00 -12.29 -2.78
C ARG A 244 -10.89 -11.47 -4.07
N LYS A 245 -12.04 -11.08 -4.61
CA LYS A 245 -12.19 -10.23 -5.79
C LYS A 245 -12.22 -8.75 -5.38
N SER A 246 -12.03 -7.87 -6.36
CA SER A 246 -12.03 -6.42 -6.16
C SER A 246 -13.37 -5.85 -5.68
N ASP A 247 -14.49 -6.54 -5.96
CA ASP A 247 -15.82 -6.19 -5.46
C ASP A 247 -16.05 -6.65 -4.01
N GLY A 248 -15.07 -7.33 -3.41
CA GLY A 248 -15.10 -7.85 -2.06
C GLY A 248 -15.66 -9.26 -1.91
N SER A 249 -16.21 -9.85 -2.97
CA SER A 249 -16.69 -11.25 -3.00
C SER A 249 -15.54 -12.24 -3.09
N PHE A 250 -15.79 -13.51 -2.78
CA PHE A 250 -14.81 -14.59 -2.98
C PHE A 250 -15.07 -15.30 -4.30
N GLY A 251 -13.98 -15.58 -5.03
CA GLY A 251 -13.98 -16.41 -6.22
C GLY A 251 -13.81 -17.89 -5.90
N ASP A 252 -13.36 -18.64 -6.89
CA ASP A 252 -13.12 -20.07 -6.75
C ASP A 252 -12.10 -20.35 -5.64
N GLU A 253 -12.30 -21.48 -4.96
CA GLU A 253 -11.38 -22.01 -3.98
C GLU A 253 -10.28 -22.87 -4.63
N ARG A 254 -9.13 -22.95 -3.96
CA ARG A 254 -7.98 -23.78 -4.34
C ARG A 254 -7.48 -24.54 -3.13
N GLN A 255 -7.15 -25.82 -3.30
CA GLN A 255 -6.44 -26.59 -2.29
C GLN A 255 -4.95 -26.28 -2.39
N VAL A 256 -4.36 -25.73 -1.33
CA VAL A 256 -2.97 -25.26 -1.33
C VAL A 256 -2.19 -25.84 -0.16
N ALA A 257 -0.97 -26.29 -0.41
CA ALA A 257 -0.01 -26.64 0.63
C ALA A 257 0.81 -25.41 1.04
N VAL A 258 1.50 -25.51 2.18
CA VAL A 258 2.45 -24.48 2.62
C VAL A 258 3.55 -24.22 1.59
N ASN A 259 4.01 -25.26 0.88
CA ASN A 259 5.05 -25.13 -0.15
C ASN A 259 4.55 -24.53 -1.46
N ASP A 260 3.24 -24.41 -1.65
CA ASP A 260 2.65 -23.73 -2.80
C ASP A 260 2.57 -22.20 -2.58
N LEU A 261 2.82 -21.72 -1.36
CA LEU A 261 2.72 -20.31 -1.00
C LEU A 261 4.02 -19.56 -1.31
N THR A 262 3.86 -18.31 -1.74
CA THR A 262 4.97 -17.35 -1.82
C THR A 262 5.20 -16.74 -0.45
N PHE A 263 6.45 -16.83 0.05
CA PHE A 263 6.90 -16.17 1.28
C PHE A 263 7.70 -14.92 0.91
N PRO A 264 7.09 -13.72 0.93
CA PRO A 264 7.81 -12.51 0.55
C PRO A 264 8.79 -12.08 1.64
N GLU A 265 9.85 -11.36 1.25
CA GLU A 265 10.79 -10.72 2.20
C GLU A 265 10.04 -9.77 3.15
N THR A 266 9.05 -9.07 2.62
CA THR A 266 8.17 -8.17 3.38
C THR A 266 6.70 -8.56 3.21
N GLY A 267 6.02 -8.76 4.33
CA GLY A 267 4.61 -9.13 4.34
C GLY A 267 4.42 -10.56 4.82
N TRP A 268 3.32 -11.18 4.41
CA TRP A 268 2.91 -12.51 4.85
C TRP A 268 2.78 -13.46 3.66
N PRO A 269 2.80 -14.78 3.90
CA PRO A 269 2.63 -15.77 2.86
C PRO A 269 1.30 -15.60 2.14
N TYR A 270 1.31 -15.80 0.83
CA TYR A 270 0.10 -15.74 0.00
C TYR A 270 0.20 -16.77 -1.13
N TYR A 271 -0.94 -17.20 -1.67
CA TYR A 271 -0.96 -18.09 -2.83
C TYR A 271 -0.95 -17.26 -4.14
N GLU A 272 -1.91 -16.35 -4.31
CA GLU A 272 -1.98 -15.45 -5.46
C GLU A 272 -1.94 -13.98 -5.03
N ASP A 273 -1.11 -13.14 -5.66
CA ASP A 273 -1.11 -11.70 -5.35
C ASP A 273 -2.30 -10.98 -6.02
N ARG A 274 -3.37 -10.76 -5.26
CA ARG A 274 -4.59 -10.08 -5.74
C ARG A 274 -4.58 -8.57 -5.53
N VAL A 275 -3.56 -8.03 -4.85
CA VAL A 275 -3.51 -6.62 -4.44
C VAL A 275 -2.58 -5.81 -5.34
N THR A 276 -1.34 -6.28 -5.50
CA THR A 276 -0.28 -5.55 -6.22
C THR A 276 -0.64 -5.23 -7.67
N PRO A 277 -1.19 -6.17 -8.47
CA PRO A 277 -1.50 -5.89 -9.88
C PRO A 277 -2.48 -4.72 -10.05
N SER A 278 -3.47 -4.63 -9.17
CA SER A 278 -4.45 -3.53 -9.19
C SER A 278 -3.80 -2.18 -8.90
N LEU A 279 -2.89 -2.13 -7.91
CA LEU A 279 -2.16 -0.90 -7.57
C LEU A 279 -1.27 -0.44 -8.73
N LEU A 280 -0.52 -1.35 -9.36
CA LEU A 280 0.34 -1.03 -10.50
C LEU A 280 -0.45 -0.61 -11.74
N ALA A 281 -1.62 -1.22 -11.97
CA ALA A 281 -2.50 -0.89 -13.09
C ALA A 281 -3.00 0.55 -13.05
N ARG A 282 -3.14 1.18 -11.87
CA ARG A 282 -3.62 2.56 -11.73
C ARG A 282 -2.80 3.56 -12.54
N GLY A 283 -1.47 3.52 -12.41
CA GLY A 283 -0.58 4.39 -13.17
C GLY A 283 -0.42 3.93 -14.62
N GLU A 284 -0.34 2.62 -14.85
CA GLU A 284 -0.10 2.07 -16.19
C GLU A 284 -1.27 2.30 -17.15
N ALA A 285 -2.52 2.23 -16.67
CA ALA A 285 -3.71 2.51 -17.49
C ALA A 285 -3.68 3.92 -18.10
N VAL A 286 -3.12 4.88 -17.36
CA VAL A 286 -2.99 6.27 -17.81
C VAL A 286 -1.77 6.41 -18.72
N ARG A 287 -0.65 5.75 -18.41
CA ARG A 287 0.59 5.87 -19.19
C ARG A 287 0.56 5.12 -20.52
N ALA A 288 -0.20 4.05 -20.66
CA ALA A 288 -0.18 3.20 -21.85
C ALA A 288 -0.52 3.96 -23.16
N PRO A 289 -1.60 4.79 -23.23
CA PRO A 289 -1.86 5.62 -24.41
C PRO A 289 -0.69 6.57 -24.75
N TRP A 290 -0.05 7.16 -23.74
CA TRP A 290 1.10 8.05 -23.92
C TRP A 290 2.35 7.31 -24.43
N LYS A 291 2.59 6.07 -24.00
CA LYS A 291 3.67 5.24 -24.55
C LYS A 291 3.48 5.04 -26.05
N VAL A 292 2.27 4.75 -26.51
CA VAL A 292 1.95 4.60 -27.93
C VAL A 292 2.15 5.93 -28.68
N ALA A 293 1.63 7.04 -28.13
CA ALA A 293 1.77 8.37 -28.73
C ALA A 293 3.24 8.82 -28.91
N LEU A 294 4.15 8.34 -28.04
CA LEU A 294 5.57 8.70 -28.02
C LEU A 294 6.50 7.65 -28.68
N GLN A 295 6.05 6.41 -28.89
CA GLN A 295 6.91 5.27 -29.27
C GLN A 295 7.67 5.44 -30.59
N ALA A 296 7.11 6.13 -31.58
CA ALA A 296 7.66 6.24 -32.94
C ALA A 296 8.79 7.28 -33.13
N ARG A 297 9.41 7.80 -32.06
CA ARG A 297 10.09 9.11 -32.14
C ARG A 297 11.55 9.17 -31.68
N THR A 298 12.25 10.15 -32.24
CA THR A 298 13.59 10.65 -31.88
C THR A 298 13.62 12.18 -31.66
N ASP A 299 12.53 12.91 -31.92
CA ASP A 299 12.39 14.36 -31.74
C ASP A 299 10.90 14.75 -31.60
N PHE A 300 10.57 15.81 -30.84
CA PHE A 300 9.20 16.26 -30.56
C PHE A 300 8.82 17.47 -31.42
N SER A 301 7.84 17.35 -32.32
CA SER A 301 7.39 18.43 -33.21
C SER A 301 5.93 18.89 -32.97
N TYR A 302 5.49 19.97 -33.63
CA TYR A 302 4.12 20.49 -33.47
C TYR A 302 3.06 19.63 -34.18
N SER A 303 3.40 18.97 -35.30
CA SER A 303 2.50 18.07 -36.02
C SER A 303 2.10 16.83 -35.22
N GLU A 304 2.70 16.63 -34.05
CA GLU A 304 2.40 15.52 -33.14
C GLU A 304 1.07 15.68 -32.43
N LEU A 305 0.73 16.94 -32.14
CA LEU A 305 -0.50 17.32 -31.45
C LEU A 305 -1.76 16.91 -32.24
N THR A 306 -1.61 16.67 -33.54
CA THR A 306 -2.69 16.30 -34.46
C THR A 306 -2.75 14.79 -34.73
N THR A 307 -1.82 13.99 -34.20
CA THR A 307 -1.85 12.53 -34.41
C THR A 307 -3.01 11.89 -33.63
N PRO A 308 -3.69 10.86 -34.19
CA PRO A 308 -4.79 10.19 -33.49
C PRO A 308 -4.38 9.62 -32.12
N ALA A 309 -3.17 9.08 -32.02
CA ALA A 309 -2.64 8.53 -30.77
C ALA A 309 -2.45 9.60 -29.69
N PHE A 310 -1.93 10.78 -30.04
CA PHE A 310 -1.77 11.90 -29.10
C PHE A 310 -3.14 12.44 -28.65
N ILE A 311 -4.06 12.64 -29.61
CA ILE A 311 -5.41 13.14 -29.31
C ILE A 311 -6.13 12.18 -28.34
N ALA A 312 -6.04 10.86 -28.59
CA ALA A 312 -6.60 9.86 -27.71
C ALA A 312 -5.97 9.89 -26.30
N ALA A 313 -4.64 9.94 -26.21
CA ALA A 313 -3.93 9.99 -24.93
C ALA A 313 -4.25 11.26 -24.12
N ASN A 314 -4.30 12.43 -24.77
CA ASN A 314 -4.66 13.68 -24.11
C ASN A 314 -6.14 13.71 -23.70
N SER A 315 -7.04 13.19 -24.53
CA SER A 315 -8.46 13.12 -24.22
C SER A 315 -8.73 12.19 -23.02
N ASP A 316 -8.07 11.03 -22.94
CA ASP A 316 -8.17 10.13 -21.79
C ASP A 316 -7.70 10.82 -20.50
N LEU A 317 -6.56 11.52 -20.55
CA LEU A 317 -6.04 12.26 -19.40
C LEU A 317 -6.98 13.40 -18.97
N CYS A 318 -7.51 14.17 -19.91
CA CYS A 318 -8.49 15.23 -19.64
C CYS A 318 -9.80 14.69 -19.05
N ALA A 319 -10.24 13.49 -19.44
CA ALA A 319 -11.42 12.85 -18.87
C ALA A 319 -11.21 12.43 -17.40
N ARG A 320 -9.96 12.10 -17.02
CA ARG A 320 -9.59 11.73 -15.64
C ARG A 320 -9.33 12.93 -14.73
N VAL A 321 -9.05 14.10 -15.32
CA VAL A 321 -8.59 15.29 -14.60
C VAL A 321 -9.52 16.47 -14.87
N PRO A 322 -10.50 16.72 -13.99
CA PRO A 322 -11.39 17.86 -14.12
C PRO A 322 -10.62 19.18 -14.25
N GLY A 323 -11.02 20.02 -15.22
CA GLY A 323 -10.40 21.32 -15.47
C GLY A 323 -9.12 21.30 -16.32
N LEU A 324 -8.51 20.14 -16.59
CA LEU A 324 -7.26 20.07 -17.38
C LEU A 324 -7.46 20.59 -18.81
N ALA A 325 -8.53 20.19 -19.49
CA ALA A 325 -8.81 20.63 -20.86
C ALA A 325 -9.00 22.15 -20.96
N LEU A 326 -9.70 22.75 -20.00
CA LEU A 326 -9.91 24.19 -19.93
C LEU A 326 -8.59 24.91 -19.67
N TRP A 327 -7.81 24.41 -18.72
CA TRP A 327 -6.50 24.99 -18.39
C TRP A 327 -5.52 24.91 -19.57
N GLN A 328 -5.47 23.78 -20.29
CA GLN A 328 -4.69 23.61 -21.53
C GLN A 328 -5.13 24.54 -22.67
N HIS A 329 -6.32 25.13 -22.60
CA HIS A 329 -6.77 26.11 -23.58
C HIS A 329 -6.43 27.55 -23.14
N GLN A 330 -6.42 27.82 -21.84
CA GLN A 330 -6.33 29.18 -21.30
C GLN A 330 -4.92 29.59 -20.86
N ASN A 331 -4.12 28.66 -20.34
CA ASN A 331 -2.91 28.99 -19.57
C ASN A 331 -1.66 28.33 -20.11
N LEU A 332 -1.80 27.34 -20.98
CA LEU A 332 -0.67 26.61 -21.53
C LEU A 332 -0.90 26.34 -23.00
N ASP A 333 0.12 26.54 -23.83
CA ASP A 333 0.07 25.99 -25.19
C ASP A 333 0.02 24.45 -25.10
N ARG A 334 -0.88 23.81 -25.85
CA ARG A 334 -0.94 22.34 -25.99
C ARG A 334 0.44 21.77 -26.32
N TRP A 335 1.25 22.49 -27.09
CA TRP A 335 2.62 22.12 -27.38
C TRP A 335 3.50 22.02 -26.13
N GLN A 336 3.45 23.02 -25.25
CA GLN A 336 4.23 23.06 -24.03
C GLN A 336 3.86 21.91 -23.08
N PHE A 337 2.56 21.57 -22.98
CA PHE A 337 2.10 20.45 -22.17
C PHE A 337 2.61 19.12 -22.73
N ALA A 338 2.47 18.92 -24.04
CA ALA A 338 2.89 17.70 -24.70
C ALA A 338 4.40 17.48 -24.61
N HIS A 339 5.16 18.55 -24.80
CA HIS A 339 6.61 18.55 -24.65
C HIS A 339 7.03 18.26 -23.20
N PHE A 340 6.30 18.79 -22.20
CA PHE A 340 6.50 18.43 -20.81
C PHE A 340 6.26 16.93 -20.57
N ILE A 341 5.18 16.35 -21.10
CA ILE A 341 4.93 14.90 -21.02
C ILE A 341 6.08 14.11 -21.67
N ALA A 342 6.58 14.53 -22.83
CA ALA A 342 7.71 13.87 -23.48
C ALA A 342 8.99 13.90 -22.61
N VAL A 343 9.26 15.02 -21.91
CA VAL A 343 10.37 15.12 -20.92
C VAL A 343 10.15 14.17 -19.75
N MET A 344 8.93 14.08 -19.23
CA MET A 344 8.59 13.15 -18.14
C MET A 344 8.84 11.71 -18.54
N PHE A 345 8.33 11.27 -19.70
CA PHE A 345 8.52 9.91 -20.18
C PHE A 345 9.99 9.58 -20.49
N SER A 346 10.76 10.55 -20.98
CA SER A 346 12.20 10.39 -21.18
C SER A 346 12.93 10.17 -19.86
N THR A 347 12.56 10.92 -18.82
CA THR A 347 13.07 10.77 -17.45
C THR A 347 12.72 9.40 -16.87
N LEU A 348 11.48 8.92 -17.05
CA LEU A 348 11.07 7.60 -16.58
C LEU A 348 11.81 6.46 -17.29
N ARG A 349 12.05 6.60 -18.61
CA ARG A 349 12.87 5.65 -19.38
C ARG A 349 14.31 5.60 -18.88
N TYR A 350 14.88 6.76 -18.53
CA TYR A 350 16.20 6.82 -17.89
C TYR A 350 16.18 6.14 -16.53
N ALA A 351 15.21 6.45 -15.65
CA ALA A 351 15.09 5.84 -14.33
C ALA A 351 14.88 4.31 -14.39
N ALA A 352 14.25 3.81 -15.47
CA ALA A 352 14.11 2.39 -15.75
C ALA A 352 15.36 1.72 -16.36
N GLY A 353 16.47 2.46 -16.53
CA GLY A 353 17.73 1.94 -17.09
C GLY A 353 17.73 1.79 -18.62
N ALA A 354 16.72 2.31 -19.32
CA ALA A 354 16.55 2.13 -20.76
C ALA A 354 16.19 3.45 -21.45
N PHE A 355 17.06 4.45 -21.26
CA PHE A 355 16.88 5.82 -21.71
C PHE A 355 16.47 5.89 -23.19
N LYS A 356 15.41 6.65 -23.44
CA LYS A 356 14.98 7.06 -24.77
C LYS A 356 14.55 8.51 -24.67
N ASN A 357 15.12 9.36 -25.51
CA ASN A 357 14.77 10.77 -25.57
C ASN A 357 13.56 10.96 -26.48
N TYR A 358 12.42 11.31 -25.90
CA TYR A 358 11.20 11.64 -26.63
C TYR A 358 11.04 13.15 -26.83
N ALA A 359 11.84 13.99 -26.16
CA ALA A 359 11.64 15.44 -26.08
C ALA A 359 12.58 16.25 -26.96
N SER A 360 13.65 15.66 -27.48
CA SER A 360 14.68 16.34 -28.29
C SER A 360 15.66 15.35 -28.91
N ARG A 361 16.59 15.87 -29.71
CA ARG A 361 17.72 15.13 -30.29
C ARG A 361 18.95 15.03 -29.38
N GLN A 362 18.87 15.49 -28.13
CA GLN A 362 20.02 15.45 -27.22
C GLN A 362 20.43 14.00 -26.93
N PRO A 363 21.74 13.69 -26.88
CA PRO A 363 22.22 12.30 -26.84
C PRO A 363 22.04 11.61 -25.47
N ASN A 364 21.85 12.38 -24.40
CA ASN A 364 21.70 11.85 -23.04
C ASN A 364 20.70 12.68 -22.21
N ILE A 365 20.27 12.12 -21.07
CA ILE A 365 19.26 12.73 -20.20
C ILE A 365 19.70 14.07 -19.63
N GLN A 366 20.99 14.22 -19.28
CA GLN A 366 21.52 15.45 -18.68
C GLN A 366 21.50 16.61 -19.68
N ALA A 367 21.96 16.37 -20.91
CA ALA A 367 21.92 17.35 -22.00
C ALA A 367 20.47 17.73 -22.34
N MET A 368 19.56 16.74 -22.39
CA MET A 368 18.13 16.98 -22.57
C MET A 368 17.60 17.90 -21.48
N LEU A 369 17.67 17.50 -20.20
CA LEU A 369 17.11 18.27 -19.09
C LEU A 369 17.73 19.67 -18.97
N ASN A 370 19.06 19.79 -19.07
CA ASN A 370 19.73 21.10 -19.02
C ASN A 370 19.22 22.05 -20.11
N SER A 371 19.10 21.57 -21.36
CA SER A 371 18.62 22.38 -22.49
C SER A 371 17.18 22.85 -22.31
N LYS A 372 16.36 22.06 -21.60
CA LYS A 372 14.95 22.36 -21.34
C LYS A 372 14.74 23.29 -20.16
N LEU A 373 15.63 23.25 -19.17
CA LEU A 373 15.59 24.14 -18.00
C LEU A 373 16.23 25.50 -18.27
N SER A 374 17.12 25.61 -19.26
CA SER A 374 17.75 26.89 -19.65
C SER A 374 16.84 27.78 -20.49
N GLY A 375 15.85 27.21 -21.20
CA GLY A 375 14.83 27.95 -21.92
C GLY A 375 13.58 28.10 -21.07
N HIS A 376 13.04 29.31 -20.94
CA HIS A 376 11.81 29.63 -20.21
C HIS A 376 10.62 28.63 -20.32
N PRO A 377 10.38 27.86 -21.42
CA PRO A 377 9.16 27.06 -21.55
C PRO A 377 8.93 25.96 -20.51
N LEU A 378 9.95 25.40 -19.86
CA LEU A 378 9.74 24.32 -18.88
C LEU A 378 10.13 24.70 -17.44
N MET A 379 10.60 25.94 -17.23
CA MET A 379 10.84 26.49 -15.90
C MET A 379 9.63 26.38 -14.95
N PRO A 380 8.37 26.63 -15.38
CA PRO A 380 7.20 26.47 -14.51
C PRO A 380 7.00 25.05 -13.97
N PHE A 381 7.61 24.04 -14.59
CA PHE A 381 7.51 22.63 -14.17
C PHE A 381 8.70 22.15 -13.34
N ALA A 382 9.64 23.04 -12.99
CA ALA A 382 10.79 22.70 -12.15
C ALA A 382 10.41 21.99 -10.84
N PRO A 383 9.34 22.37 -10.09
CA PRO A 383 8.94 21.64 -8.89
C PRO A 383 8.54 20.18 -9.16
N VAL A 384 7.83 19.96 -10.27
CA VAL A 384 7.39 18.61 -10.68
C VAL A 384 8.59 17.75 -11.08
N LEU A 385 9.49 18.31 -11.90
CA LEU A 385 10.72 17.62 -12.31
C LEU A 385 11.62 17.29 -11.13
N GLN A 386 11.82 18.23 -10.21
CA GLN A 386 12.60 17.98 -8.99
C GLN A 386 11.98 16.83 -8.17
N THR A 387 10.66 16.82 -7.99
CA THR A 387 9.98 15.75 -7.25
C THR A 387 10.14 14.40 -7.92
N VAL A 388 9.99 14.33 -9.25
CA VAL A 388 10.19 13.08 -10.00
C VAL A 388 11.61 12.59 -9.89
N LEU A 389 12.61 13.44 -10.09
CA LEU A 389 14.00 13.03 -9.96
C LEU A 389 14.28 12.54 -8.54
N ALA A 390 13.87 13.28 -7.50
CA ALA A 390 14.12 12.91 -6.10
C ALA A 390 13.47 11.58 -5.69
N ARG A 391 12.34 11.21 -6.31
CA ARG A 391 11.57 10.01 -5.97
C ARG A 391 11.68 8.89 -6.99
N THR A 392 12.70 8.93 -7.85
CA THR A 392 13.00 7.88 -8.84
C THR A 392 14.47 7.54 -8.82
N SER A 393 14.86 6.49 -9.53
CA SER A 393 16.26 6.09 -9.69
C SER A 393 17.09 7.12 -10.47
N ALA A 394 16.44 8.16 -11.00
CA ALA A 394 17.09 9.32 -11.60
C ALA A 394 17.58 10.38 -10.58
N GLY A 395 17.39 10.15 -9.28
CA GLY A 395 17.82 11.03 -8.18
C GLY A 395 19.25 11.57 -8.29
N PRO A 396 20.27 10.78 -8.66
CA PRO A 396 21.65 11.26 -8.80
C PRO A 396 21.82 12.43 -9.78
N LEU A 397 20.89 12.63 -10.73
CA LEU A 397 20.94 13.81 -11.61
C LEU A 397 20.83 15.14 -10.87
N LEU A 398 20.22 15.14 -9.67
CA LEU A 398 20.09 16.34 -8.82
C LEU A 398 21.42 16.81 -8.22
N GLU A 399 22.45 15.96 -8.19
CA GLU A 399 23.77 16.31 -7.66
C GLU A 399 24.61 17.09 -8.69
N GLY A 400 24.26 16.98 -9.97
CA GLY A 400 24.99 17.61 -11.08
C GLY A 400 24.38 18.93 -11.57
N THR A 401 24.69 19.26 -12.82
CA THR A 401 24.23 20.50 -13.49
C THR A 401 22.71 20.61 -13.57
N VAL A 402 22.00 19.47 -13.70
CA VAL A 402 20.52 19.45 -13.74
C VAL A 402 19.95 20.00 -12.44
N GLY A 403 20.49 19.58 -11.29
CA GLY A 403 20.08 20.11 -9.99
C GLY A 403 20.38 21.60 -9.83
N VAL A 404 21.51 22.08 -10.34
CA VAL A 404 21.84 23.52 -10.36
C VAL A 404 20.81 24.29 -11.18
N HIS A 405 20.47 23.83 -12.39
CA HIS A 405 19.50 24.49 -13.25
C HIS A 405 18.09 24.46 -12.66
N LEU A 406 17.70 23.35 -11.99
CA LEU A 406 16.42 23.25 -11.29
C LEU A 406 16.34 24.24 -10.13
N ARG A 407 17.37 24.35 -9.28
CA ARG A 407 17.39 25.33 -8.18
C ARG A 407 17.25 26.76 -8.70
N ARG A 408 18.02 27.12 -9.74
CA ARG A 408 17.89 28.43 -10.39
C ARG A 408 16.48 28.67 -10.95
N ALA A 409 15.87 27.66 -11.58
CA ALA A 409 14.52 27.76 -12.11
C ALA A 409 13.47 27.95 -10.99
N LEU A 410 13.67 27.30 -9.84
CA LEU A 410 12.83 27.46 -8.65
C LEU A 410 12.98 28.84 -8.00
N GLU A 411 14.18 29.42 -8.00
CA GLU A 411 14.44 30.77 -7.46
C GLU A 411 13.88 31.89 -8.34
N LEU A 412 13.90 31.73 -9.67
CA LEU A 412 13.41 32.72 -10.63
C LEU A 412 11.89 32.73 -10.80
N GLY A 413 11.18 31.72 -10.30
CA GLY A 413 9.74 31.57 -10.48
C GLY A 413 8.92 32.41 -9.50
N GLU A 414 8.53 33.64 -9.89
CA GLU A 414 7.47 34.42 -9.21
C GLU A 414 6.07 33.74 -9.24
N GLY A 415 5.95 32.55 -9.84
CA GLY A 415 4.72 31.73 -9.92
C GLY A 415 4.73 30.46 -9.05
N ASN A 416 5.67 30.30 -8.11
CA ASN A 416 5.71 29.13 -7.21
C ASN A 416 4.63 29.12 -6.11
N LEU A 417 3.63 30.00 -6.19
CA LEU A 417 2.49 30.05 -5.28
C LEU A 417 1.31 29.23 -5.86
N VAL A 418 1.09 28.09 -5.20
CA VAL A 418 -0.08 27.17 -5.26
C VAL A 418 -0.13 26.21 -6.46
N LEU A 419 0.82 25.26 -6.49
CA LEU A 419 0.71 24.01 -7.26
C LEU A 419 -0.60 23.23 -6.97
N GLU A 420 -1.19 23.40 -5.79
CA GLU A 420 -2.45 22.75 -5.40
C GLU A 420 -3.68 23.23 -6.18
N ALA A 421 -3.62 24.42 -6.81
CA ALA A 421 -4.71 24.99 -7.62
C ALA A 421 -4.48 24.81 -9.14
N HIS A 422 -3.35 24.22 -9.52
CA HIS A 422 -2.91 24.14 -10.90
C HIS A 422 -3.29 22.78 -11.51
N ALA A 423 -4.08 22.77 -12.58
CA ALA A 423 -4.66 21.54 -13.16
C ALA A 423 -3.62 20.49 -13.62
N ILE A 424 -2.37 20.89 -13.83
CA ILE A 424 -1.27 19.97 -14.16
C ILE A 424 -0.91 19.02 -13.01
N TRP A 425 -1.10 19.46 -11.77
CA TRP A 425 -0.68 18.68 -10.61
C TRP A 425 -1.56 17.43 -10.44
N PRO A 426 -2.90 17.52 -10.47
CA PRO A 426 -3.76 16.36 -10.60
C PRO A 426 -3.42 15.46 -11.81
N ALA A 427 -3.05 16.05 -12.95
CA ALA A 427 -2.69 15.26 -14.14
C ALA A 427 -1.43 14.41 -13.92
N ILE A 428 -0.42 14.98 -13.29
CA ILE A 428 0.82 14.26 -12.97
C ILE A 428 0.61 13.25 -11.83
N HIS A 429 -0.24 13.55 -10.85
CA HIS A 429 -0.66 12.59 -9.82
C HIS A 429 -1.29 11.33 -10.41
N VAL A 430 -2.13 11.49 -11.45
CA VAL A 430 -2.79 10.37 -12.13
C VAL A 430 -1.82 9.63 -13.06
N LEU A 431 -0.89 10.33 -13.72
CA LEU A 431 0.13 9.73 -14.58
C LEU A 431 1.21 8.95 -13.80
N LEU A 432 1.64 9.47 -12.65
CA LEU A 432 2.76 8.97 -11.87
C LEU A 432 2.38 8.80 -10.39
N PRO A 433 1.36 7.98 -10.08
CA PRO A 433 0.92 7.78 -8.70
C PRO A 433 2.04 7.20 -7.83
N GLU A 434 2.98 6.43 -8.38
CA GLU A 434 4.13 5.87 -7.64
C GLU A 434 5.09 6.94 -7.11
N VAL A 435 5.04 8.15 -7.68
CA VAL A 435 5.83 9.31 -7.27
C VAL A 435 5.01 10.27 -6.40
N PHE A 436 3.77 10.54 -6.80
CA PHE A 436 2.98 11.65 -6.24
C PHE A 436 1.84 11.20 -5.32
N ASP A 437 1.28 10.00 -5.51
CA ASP A 437 0.31 9.44 -4.57
C ASP A 437 1.05 8.72 -3.44
N GLY A 438 1.38 9.47 -2.38
CA GLY A 438 2.12 8.95 -1.23
C GLY A 438 1.46 7.72 -0.57
N ALA A 439 0.13 7.60 -0.63
CA ALA A 439 -0.57 6.43 -0.10
C ALA A 439 -0.29 5.19 -0.95
N LEU A 440 -0.44 5.30 -2.28
CA LEU A 440 -0.13 4.22 -3.21
C LEU A 440 1.35 3.84 -3.14
N ARG A 441 2.25 4.84 -3.09
CA ARG A 441 3.69 4.58 -2.96
C ARG A 441 4.00 3.77 -1.70
N LEU A 442 3.50 4.19 -0.54
CA LEU A 442 3.71 3.50 0.72
C LEU A 442 3.16 2.06 0.71
N GLN A 443 2.03 1.83 0.03
CA GLN A 443 1.47 0.49 -0.15
C GLN A 443 2.39 -0.40 -1.00
N LEU A 444 2.84 0.10 -2.14
CA LEU A 444 3.78 -0.63 -3.01
C LEU A 444 5.11 -0.91 -2.30
N GLU A 445 5.65 0.04 -1.53
CA GLU A 445 6.84 -0.16 -0.69
C GLU A 445 6.61 -1.26 0.35
N THR A 446 5.46 -1.24 1.03
CA THR A 446 5.10 -2.24 2.06
C THR A 446 4.96 -3.65 1.49
N LEU A 447 4.49 -3.76 0.24
CA LEU A 447 4.32 -5.03 -0.47
C LEU A 447 5.60 -5.50 -1.18
N GLY A 448 6.70 -4.73 -1.12
CA GLY A 448 7.94 -5.01 -1.85
C GLY A 448 7.78 -4.87 -3.38
N ALA A 449 6.77 -4.14 -3.82
CA ALA A 449 6.32 -4.07 -5.21
C ALA A 449 6.52 -2.69 -5.87
N LEU A 450 7.17 -1.74 -5.20
CA LEU A 450 7.49 -0.45 -5.79
C LEU A 450 8.38 -0.67 -7.03
N PRO A 451 7.98 -0.20 -8.23
CA PRO A 451 8.76 -0.42 -9.45
C PRO A 451 10.18 0.08 -9.33
N ALA A 452 11.13 -0.64 -9.93
CA ALA A 452 12.55 -0.30 -9.84
C ALA A 452 12.86 1.14 -10.27
N TRP A 453 12.15 1.68 -11.27
CA TRP A 453 12.31 3.08 -11.71
C TRP A 453 11.83 4.10 -10.67
N ALA A 454 10.90 3.72 -9.79
CA ALA A 454 10.27 4.58 -8.79
C ALA A 454 10.96 4.51 -7.43
N LYS A 455 11.99 3.67 -7.24
CA LYS A 455 12.79 3.65 -6.01
C LYS A 455 13.69 4.88 -5.99
N SER A 456 13.80 5.60 -4.87
CA SER A 456 14.79 6.69 -4.79
C SER A 456 16.19 6.11 -4.60
N SER A 457 17.23 6.80 -5.08
CA SER A 457 18.63 6.38 -4.85
C SER A 457 18.99 6.26 -3.36
N THR A 458 18.29 7.01 -2.50
CA THR A 458 18.38 6.92 -1.04
C THR A 458 17.65 5.70 -0.44
N ASP A 459 16.65 5.13 -1.12
CA ASP A 459 15.92 3.94 -0.62
C ASP A 459 16.79 2.67 -0.67
N HIS A 460 17.82 2.63 -1.51
CA HIS A 460 18.77 1.51 -1.60
C HIS A 460 19.67 1.37 -0.35
N LEU A 461 19.74 2.39 0.50
CA LEU A 461 20.55 2.39 1.73
C LEU A 461 19.71 2.12 2.99
N ALA A 462 18.38 1.99 2.88
CA ALA A 462 17.47 1.92 4.03
C ALA A 462 17.03 0.50 4.42
N TYR A 463 17.52 -0.55 3.74
CA TYR A 463 17.14 -1.95 3.99
C TYR A 463 18.25 -2.85 4.55
N SER A 464 19.39 -2.28 4.98
CA SER A 464 20.31 -2.98 5.87
C SER A 464 19.94 -2.67 7.32
N TYR A 465 18.96 -3.39 7.86
CA TYR A 465 18.80 -3.51 9.30
C TYR A 465 19.75 -4.63 9.77
N GLU A 466 20.93 -4.25 10.27
CA GLU A 466 21.66 -5.03 11.26
C GLU A 466 20.92 -5.02 12.61
#